data_AF-A0A426DP23-F1
#
_entry.id   AF-A0A426DP23-F1
#
_cell.length_a   1.000
_cell.length_b   1.000
_cell.length_c   1.000
_cell.angle_alpha   90.00
_cell.angle_beta   90.00
_cell.angle_gamma   90.00
#
_symmetry.space_group_name_H-M   'P 1'
#
loop_
_entity.id
_entity.type
_entity.pdbx_description
1 polymer ?
#
loop_
_entity_poly.entity_id
_entity_poly.type
_entity_poly.pdbx_seq_one_letter_code
_entity_poly.pdbx_strand_id
1 'polypeptide(L)'
;MDIITYLLFLIQSLYQQNCWLIHFICRYIPLKQWAFDDSHSPKYQKFKIDDLPLVTDFRQDWTYQDLIPYFEKRYGKKIRPVSRRSECDIPDSCTCPRCGAPKPFLYKNNGSKGQLLCKVCSARFSPDESRFSSVKLRCPHCGNTLIPKKERKHFIIHKCINPKCPYYLYNLKKVDKEDLRQDYGKNKYKLHYIYREFTMDFFSMDLNTLPKNASSLKFSKHNAHVMSLCLTLHVNLGLSLRKTSQALRDLYNIGISHQQIANYCKTAAICVKPFVDQYPYEKGPVFTADETYIKIRGIKSYVWLIMNAASRSIIGYQISDNRGVGPCILAMRMAFRGLAKLPENFKFIADGYSAYPLAAMEFVKKLGNDFTFKITQVIGLTNDDAVSKEHRPYKQMIERLNRTYKASYRHTNGFDHIDGANYDLALWVAYYNFLRPHKHKNYKVLNEVEMLRGADNMPGKWQLLIFLGQQTILNQQKNGGSAPERSCCQ
;
A
#
# COMPACT_ATOMS: atom_id res chain seq x y z
N MET A 1 59.86 38.83 6.03
CA MET A 1 58.40 38.86 6.19
C MET A 1 58.09 38.23 7.53
N ASP A 2 57.65 39.04 8.49
CA ASP A 2 57.35 38.59 9.85
C ASP A 2 56.11 37.69 9.81
N ILE A 3 56.27 36.46 10.32
CA ILE A 3 55.24 35.40 10.29
C ILE A 3 53.95 35.89 10.95
N ILE A 4 54.09 36.74 11.98
CA ILE A 4 52.96 37.33 12.69
C ILE A 4 52.16 38.25 11.76
N THR A 5 52.83 39.09 10.98
CA THR A 5 52.18 39.99 10.02
C THR A 5 51.50 39.22 8.88
N TYR A 6 52.10 38.12 8.43
CA TYR A 6 51.51 37.24 7.41
C TYR A 6 50.23 36.56 7.93
N LEU A 7 50.25 36.03 9.16
CA LEU A 7 49.08 35.40 9.76
C LEU A 7 47.94 36.40 10.00
N LEU A 8 48.25 37.63 10.42
CA LEU A 8 47.26 38.70 10.57
C LEU A 8 46.60 39.06 9.23
N PHE A 9 47.38 39.14 8.16
CA PHE A 9 46.86 39.39 6.82
C PHE A 9 45.95 38.25 6.34
N LEU A 10 46.35 37.00 6.60
CA LEU A 10 45.56 35.82 6.25
C LEU A 10 44.21 35.82 6.98
N ILE A 11 44.20 36.14 8.29
CA ILE A 11 42.98 36.23 9.11
C ILE A 11 42.04 37.31 8.56
N GLN A 12 42.56 38.49 8.19
CA GLN A 12 41.75 39.57 7.60
C GLN A 12 41.18 39.19 6.23
N SER A 13 41.95 38.48 5.40
CA SER A 13 41.47 38.00 4.10
C SER A 13 40.36 36.95 4.26
N LEU A 14 40.53 35.98 5.16
CA LEU A 14 39.51 34.97 5.47
C LEU A 14 38.24 35.61 6.06
N TYR A 15 38.39 36.64 6.90
CA TYR A 15 37.25 37.39 7.43
C TYR A 15 36.46 38.10 6.31
N GLN A 16 37.14 38.75 5.37
CA GLN A 16 36.50 39.36 4.20
C GLN A 16 35.78 38.33 3.34
N GLN A 17 36.37 37.16 3.10
CA GLN A 17 35.74 36.07 2.37
C GLN A 17 34.47 35.57 3.07
N ASN A 18 34.52 35.41 4.40
CA ASN A 18 33.36 35.03 5.20
C ASN A 18 32.23 36.06 5.12
N CYS A 19 32.55 37.36 5.25
CA CYS A 19 31.57 38.43 5.09
C CYS A 19 30.92 38.41 3.69
N TRP A 20 31.73 38.20 2.64
CA TRP A 20 31.23 38.10 1.28
C TRP A 20 30.32 36.89 1.09
N LEU A 21 30.70 35.71 1.60
CA LEU A 21 29.87 34.51 1.54
C LEU A 21 28.53 34.69 2.28
N ILE A 22 28.54 35.33 3.45
CA ILE A 22 27.31 35.63 4.20
C ILE A 22 26.41 36.57 3.40
N HIS A 23 26.97 37.64 2.81
CA HIS A 23 26.20 38.54 1.95
C HIS A 23 25.66 37.85 0.69
N PHE A 24 26.43 36.95 0.08
CA PHE A 24 26.02 36.16 -1.06
C PHE A 24 24.85 35.23 -0.70
N ILE A 25 24.95 34.51 0.42
CA ILE A 25 23.88 33.64 0.93
C ILE A 25 22.62 34.46 1.22
N CYS A 26 22.73 35.56 1.96
CA CYS A 26 21.57 36.41 2.31
C CYS A 26 20.88 37.04 1.09
N ARG A 27 21.64 37.36 0.03
CA ARG A 27 21.11 38.06 -1.15
C ARG A 27 20.58 37.12 -2.22
N TYR A 28 21.20 35.97 -2.42
CA TYR A 28 20.91 35.08 -3.55
C TYR A 28 20.31 33.73 -3.14
N ILE A 29 20.43 33.34 -1.87
CA ILE A 29 19.77 32.13 -1.35
C ILE A 29 18.53 32.59 -0.56
N PRO A 30 17.32 32.29 -1.03
CA PRO A 30 16.10 32.69 -0.35
C PRO A 30 15.87 31.78 0.88
N LEU A 31 16.59 32.07 1.98
CA LEU A 31 16.55 31.31 3.23
C LEU A 31 15.13 31.17 3.82
N LYS A 32 14.26 32.16 3.60
CA LYS A 32 12.84 32.11 3.99
C LYS A 32 12.00 31.13 3.16
N GLN A 33 12.42 30.82 1.93
CA GLN A 33 11.73 29.89 1.04
C GLN A 33 12.01 28.43 1.45
N TRP A 34 13.12 28.14 2.12
CA TRP A 34 13.37 26.84 2.76
C TRP A 34 12.51 26.61 4.01
N ALA A 35 12.06 27.68 4.68
CA ALA A 35 11.05 27.58 5.74
C ALA A 35 9.63 27.43 5.18
N PHE A 36 9.40 27.90 3.96
CA PHE A 36 8.19 27.67 3.15
C PHE A 36 8.33 26.36 2.35
N ASP A 37 8.51 25.25 3.08
CA ASP A 37 8.21 23.95 2.50
C ASP A 37 6.68 23.88 2.32
N ASP A 38 6.18 23.96 1.09
CA ASP A 38 4.75 23.84 0.80
C ASP A 38 4.16 22.49 1.26
N SER A 39 5.01 21.49 1.56
CA SER A 39 4.62 20.27 2.28
C SER A 39 4.07 20.54 3.69
N HIS A 40 4.39 21.70 4.27
CA HIS A 40 3.93 22.16 5.58
C HIS A 40 2.73 23.12 5.53
N SER A 41 2.27 23.52 4.34
CA SER A 41 1.10 24.39 4.23
C SER A 41 -0.18 23.66 4.68
N PRO A 42 -0.98 24.25 5.60
CA PRO A 42 -2.18 23.62 6.14
C PRO A 42 -3.22 23.24 5.07
N LYS A 43 -3.21 23.94 3.93
CA LYS A 43 -4.08 23.67 2.78
C LYS A 43 -3.75 22.34 2.10
N TYR A 44 -2.47 21.97 2.02
CA TYR A 44 -2.01 20.73 1.36
C TYR A 44 -1.96 19.51 2.31
N GLN A 45 -2.06 19.71 3.63
CA GLN A 45 -2.05 18.61 4.62
C GLN A 45 -3.38 17.85 4.78
N LYS A 46 -4.40 18.14 3.96
CA LYS A 46 -5.72 17.48 4.07
C LYS A 46 -5.64 15.94 4.06
N PHE A 47 -4.68 15.39 3.32
CA PHE A 47 -4.46 13.95 3.17
C PHE A 47 -3.32 13.40 4.01
N LYS A 48 -2.69 14.21 4.86
CA LYS A 48 -1.65 13.76 5.78
C LYS A 48 -2.19 12.64 6.67
N ILE A 49 -1.39 11.62 6.89
CA ILE A 49 -1.72 10.52 7.81
C ILE A 49 -1.22 10.88 9.21
N ASP A 50 -1.98 10.51 10.23
CA ASP A 50 -1.54 10.67 11.62
C ASP A 50 -0.88 9.39 12.14
N ASP A 51 -0.08 9.56 13.18
CA ASP A 51 0.56 8.46 13.91
C ASP A 51 -0.47 7.46 14.43
N LEU A 52 -0.01 6.24 14.72
CA LEU A 52 -0.87 5.17 15.21
C LEU A 52 -1.55 5.57 16.54
N PRO A 53 -2.81 5.16 16.74
CA PRO A 53 -3.56 5.49 17.95
C PRO A 53 -3.02 4.68 19.12
N LEU A 54 -3.24 5.19 20.33
CA LEU A 54 -3.00 4.41 21.53
C LEU A 54 -4.08 3.33 21.62
N VAL A 55 -3.64 2.08 21.56
CA VAL A 55 -4.50 0.91 21.74
C VAL A 55 -4.54 0.63 23.24
N THR A 56 -5.66 0.95 23.88
CA THR A 56 -5.87 0.52 25.26
C THR A 56 -6.73 -0.73 25.27
N ASP A 57 -6.10 -1.87 25.57
CA ASP A 57 -6.81 -3.04 26.07
C ASP A 57 -7.03 -2.83 27.58
N PHE A 58 -8.25 -3.10 28.04
CA PHE A 58 -8.55 -3.07 29.47
C PHE A 58 -8.29 -4.42 30.15
N ARG A 59 -7.98 -5.47 29.37
CA ARG A 59 -7.39 -6.70 29.86
C ARG A 59 -5.94 -6.40 30.22
N GLN A 60 -5.55 -6.76 31.43
CA GLN A 60 -4.14 -6.71 31.83
C GLN A 60 -3.56 -8.12 31.65
N ASP A 61 -2.27 -8.23 31.36
CA ASP A 61 -1.63 -9.54 31.15
C ASP A 61 -1.64 -10.41 32.42
N TRP A 62 -1.82 -9.79 33.60
CA TRP A 62 -1.79 -10.47 34.88
C TRP A 62 -3.18 -10.96 35.28
N THR A 63 -3.30 -12.27 35.48
CA THR A 63 -4.54 -12.89 35.92
C THR A 63 -4.72 -12.73 37.43
N TYR A 64 -5.91 -13.08 37.95
CA TYR A 64 -6.14 -13.11 39.39
C TYR A 64 -5.22 -14.09 40.12
N GLN A 65 -4.77 -15.15 39.44
CA GLN A 65 -3.83 -16.13 39.97
C GLN A 65 -2.44 -15.54 40.15
N ASP A 66 -2.05 -14.57 39.33
CA ASP A 66 -0.78 -13.86 39.44
C ASP A 66 -0.85 -12.71 40.46
N LEU A 67 -1.98 -11.99 40.46
CA LEU A 67 -2.17 -10.80 41.31
C LEU A 67 -2.32 -11.14 42.79
N ILE A 68 -3.02 -12.22 43.14
CA ILE A 68 -3.25 -12.57 44.57
C ILE A 68 -1.91 -12.87 45.27
N PRO A 69 -1.04 -13.76 44.76
CA PRO A 69 0.28 -14.00 45.35
C PRO A 69 1.18 -12.75 45.35
N TYR A 70 1.10 -11.93 44.29
CA TYR A 70 1.87 -10.69 44.22
C TYR A 70 1.48 -9.70 45.31
N PHE A 71 0.18 -9.49 45.56
CA PHE A 71 -0.27 -8.59 46.61
C PHE A 71 0.06 -9.11 48.02
N GLU A 72 0.06 -10.43 48.22
CA GLU A 72 0.49 -11.07 49.46
C GLU A 72 2.00 -10.86 49.69
N LYS A 73 2.83 -11.10 48.67
CA LYS A 73 4.30 -10.94 48.76
C LYS A 73 4.75 -9.49 48.92
N ARG A 74 4.13 -8.55 48.20
CA ARG A 74 4.59 -7.15 48.15
C ARG A 74 3.99 -6.26 49.25
N TYR A 75 2.73 -6.52 49.63
CA TYR A 75 2.00 -5.65 50.56
C TYR A 75 1.46 -6.39 51.79
N GLY A 76 1.79 -7.69 51.95
CA GLY A 76 1.29 -8.51 53.07
C GLY A 76 -0.22 -8.74 53.06
N LYS A 77 -0.91 -8.42 51.95
CA LYS A 77 -2.38 -8.40 51.89
C LYS A 77 -2.93 -9.66 51.23
N LYS A 78 -3.40 -10.60 52.06
CA LYS A 78 -4.07 -11.83 51.58
C LYS A 78 -5.49 -11.54 51.10
N ILE A 79 -5.71 -11.53 49.79
CA ILE A 79 -7.03 -11.29 49.19
C ILE A 79 -7.86 -12.58 49.25
N ARG A 80 -8.78 -12.66 50.21
CA ARG A 80 -9.75 -13.77 50.34
C ARG A 80 -10.99 -13.55 49.47
N PRO A 81 -11.75 -14.60 49.11
CA PRO A 81 -13.07 -14.47 48.50
C PRO A 81 -14.01 -13.53 49.27
N VAL A 82 -15.05 -13.07 48.60
CA VAL A 82 -16.08 -12.21 49.18
C VAL A 82 -16.97 -13.04 50.11
N SER A 83 -17.01 -12.67 51.40
CA SER A 83 -18.02 -13.21 52.32
C SER A 83 -19.35 -12.52 52.05
N ARG A 84 -20.36 -13.29 51.63
CA ARG A 84 -21.71 -12.78 51.34
C ARG A 84 -22.64 -13.06 52.52
N ARG A 85 -23.50 -12.09 52.83
CA ARG A 85 -24.53 -12.21 53.89
C ARG A 85 -25.91 -12.61 53.34
N SER A 86 -26.08 -12.58 52.01
CA SER A 86 -27.31 -12.89 51.29
C SER A 86 -27.02 -13.81 50.11
N GLU A 87 -28.05 -14.45 49.55
CA GLU A 87 -27.95 -15.18 48.29
C GLU A 87 -27.38 -14.32 47.17
N CYS A 88 -26.66 -14.97 46.25
CA CYS A 88 -25.92 -14.27 45.22
C CYS A 88 -26.54 -14.43 43.83
N ASP A 89 -27.13 -13.33 43.36
CA ASP A 89 -27.74 -13.25 42.02
C ASP A 89 -26.70 -12.98 40.90
N ILE A 90 -25.40 -13.20 41.14
CA ILE A 90 -24.38 -13.10 40.09
C ILE A 90 -24.28 -14.48 39.40
N PRO A 91 -24.40 -14.57 38.07
CA PRO A 91 -24.24 -15.84 37.35
C PRO A 91 -22.88 -16.50 37.62
N ASP A 92 -22.84 -17.83 37.70
CA ASP A 92 -21.58 -18.57 37.93
C ASP A 92 -20.59 -18.44 36.77
N SER A 93 -21.08 -18.20 35.55
CA SER A 93 -20.28 -17.89 34.36
C SER A 93 -19.64 -16.50 34.38
N CYS A 94 -19.98 -15.64 35.34
CA CYS A 94 -19.49 -14.26 35.39
C CYS A 94 -18.06 -14.18 35.93
N THR A 95 -17.15 -13.60 35.13
CA THR A 95 -15.75 -13.37 35.48
C THR A 95 -15.39 -11.89 35.33
N CYS A 96 -14.37 -11.45 36.07
CA CYS A 96 -13.85 -10.09 35.91
C CYS A 96 -13.19 -9.93 34.54
N PRO A 97 -13.64 -8.99 33.69
CA PRO A 97 -13.10 -8.85 32.34
C PRO A 97 -11.68 -8.25 32.29
N ARG A 98 -11.14 -7.80 33.43
CA ARG A 98 -9.78 -7.24 33.53
C ARG A 98 -8.73 -8.28 33.95
N CYS A 99 -9.07 -9.16 34.89
CA CYS A 99 -8.10 -10.09 35.52
C CYS A 99 -8.57 -11.56 35.52
N GLY A 100 -9.75 -11.86 34.98
CA GLY A 100 -10.32 -13.20 34.97
C GLY A 100 -10.81 -13.70 36.33
N ALA A 101 -10.86 -12.87 37.37
CA ALA A 101 -11.29 -13.31 38.70
C ALA A 101 -12.74 -13.86 38.67
N PRO A 102 -12.99 -15.06 39.21
CA PRO A 102 -14.30 -15.70 39.16
C PRO A 102 -15.30 -15.07 40.15
N LYS A 103 -16.58 -15.45 40.05
CA LYS A 103 -17.69 -15.03 40.93
C LYS A 103 -17.34 -14.87 42.42
N PRO A 104 -16.53 -15.75 43.06
CA PRO A 104 -16.17 -15.58 44.48
C PRO A 104 -15.45 -14.27 44.81
N PHE A 105 -14.83 -13.60 43.85
CA PHE A 105 -14.08 -12.35 44.06
C PHE A 105 -14.84 -11.08 43.59
N LEU A 106 -16.13 -11.19 43.28
CA LEU A 106 -16.94 -10.10 42.74
C LEU A 106 -17.99 -9.59 43.75
N TYR A 107 -18.09 -8.26 43.87
CA TYR A 107 -19.09 -7.53 44.65
C TYR A 107 -20.14 -6.88 43.74
N LYS A 108 -21.38 -6.71 44.23
CA LYS A 108 -22.32 -5.74 43.67
C LYS A 108 -21.94 -4.35 44.19
N ASN A 109 -21.62 -3.41 43.31
CA ASN A 109 -21.16 -2.07 43.68
C ASN A 109 -22.33 -1.11 43.95
N ASN A 110 -23.40 -1.19 43.15
CA ASN A 110 -24.55 -0.27 43.22
C ASN A 110 -25.89 -1.02 43.07
N GLY A 111 -26.28 -1.81 44.07
CA GLY A 111 -27.60 -2.46 44.26
C GLY A 111 -28.51 -2.59 43.03
N SER A 112 -29.15 -1.49 42.62
CA SER A 112 -30.19 -1.41 41.57
C SER A 112 -29.71 -1.23 40.12
N LYS A 113 -28.42 -0.92 39.85
CA LYS A 113 -27.91 -0.63 38.48
C LYS A 113 -26.96 -1.69 37.90
N GLY A 114 -26.93 -2.91 38.45
CA GLY A 114 -26.22 -4.05 37.84
C GLY A 114 -24.68 -3.97 37.77
N GLN A 115 -24.05 -2.93 38.31
CA GLN A 115 -22.59 -2.78 38.27
C GLN A 115 -21.89 -3.66 39.33
N LEU A 116 -20.90 -4.43 38.90
CA LEU A 116 -20.02 -5.27 39.71
C LEU A 116 -18.66 -4.59 39.95
N LEU A 117 -18.01 -4.94 41.07
CA LEU A 117 -16.65 -4.52 41.44
C LEU A 117 -15.79 -5.76 41.74
N CYS A 118 -14.64 -5.88 41.09
CA CYS A 118 -13.68 -6.94 41.36
C CYS A 118 -12.84 -6.63 42.61
N LYS A 119 -12.77 -7.55 43.57
CA LYS A 119 -11.93 -7.42 44.77
C LYS A 119 -10.43 -7.45 44.47
N VAL A 120 -10.03 -8.17 43.43
CA VAL A 120 -8.61 -8.41 43.10
C VAL A 120 -8.00 -7.21 42.39
N CYS A 121 -8.64 -6.71 41.31
CA CYS A 121 -8.09 -5.62 40.49
C CYS A 121 -8.86 -4.29 40.60
N SER A 122 -9.85 -4.22 41.50
CA SER A 122 -10.73 -3.05 41.72
C SER A 122 -11.46 -2.55 40.46
N ALA A 123 -11.58 -3.39 39.42
CA ALA A 123 -12.30 -3.04 38.20
C ALA A 123 -13.81 -2.99 38.46
N ARG A 124 -14.45 -1.89 38.02
CA ARG A 124 -15.90 -1.70 38.01
C ARG A 124 -16.45 -2.02 36.63
N PHE A 125 -17.35 -2.99 36.49
CA PHE A 125 -17.89 -3.44 35.20
C PHE A 125 -19.35 -3.88 35.34
N SER A 126 -20.10 -3.88 34.24
CA SER A 126 -21.45 -4.46 34.20
C SER A 126 -21.43 -5.69 33.28
N PRO A 127 -22.10 -6.81 33.64
CA PRO A 127 -22.15 -8.01 32.79
C PRO A 127 -22.73 -7.73 31.40
N ASP A 128 -23.78 -6.91 31.33
CA ASP A 128 -24.50 -6.58 30.08
C ASP A 128 -23.81 -5.47 29.27
N GLU A 129 -23.05 -4.59 29.93
CA GLU A 129 -22.30 -3.48 29.31
C GLU A 129 -20.81 -3.57 29.67
N SER A 130 -20.10 -4.46 29.00
CA SER A 130 -18.66 -4.59 29.20
C SER A 130 -17.91 -3.43 28.52
N ARG A 131 -17.56 -2.40 29.29
CA ARG A 131 -16.56 -1.38 28.87
C ARG A 131 -15.17 -1.99 28.59
N PHE A 132 -14.99 -3.28 28.90
CA PHE A 132 -13.77 -4.07 28.85
C PHE A 132 -13.75 -5.11 27.72
N SER A 133 -14.83 -5.24 26.93
CA SER A 133 -14.90 -6.20 25.83
C SER A 133 -14.31 -5.68 24.53
N SER A 134 -14.20 -4.36 24.38
CA SER A 134 -13.68 -3.71 23.18
C SER A 134 -12.35 -3.03 23.46
N VAL A 135 -11.34 -3.40 22.67
CA VAL A 135 -10.12 -2.62 22.51
C VAL A 135 -10.52 -1.20 22.09
N LYS A 136 -10.14 -0.20 22.88
CA LYS A 136 -10.47 1.21 22.57
C LYS A 136 -9.27 1.90 21.94
N LEU A 137 -9.51 2.45 20.76
CA LEU A 137 -8.57 3.34 20.07
C LEU A 137 -8.64 4.73 20.70
N ARG A 138 -7.50 5.26 21.15
CA ARG A 138 -7.39 6.59 21.77
C ARG A 138 -6.48 7.51 20.99
N CYS A 139 -6.79 8.79 21.03
CA CYS A 139 -5.97 9.84 20.45
C CYS A 139 -4.61 9.93 21.17
N PRO A 140 -3.48 9.85 20.46
CA PRO A 140 -2.15 9.92 21.08
C PRO A 140 -1.85 11.28 21.72
N HIS A 141 -2.54 12.35 21.28
CA HIS A 141 -2.29 13.71 21.76
C HIS A 141 -3.12 14.14 22.97
N CYS A 142 -4.24 13.46 23.25
CA CYS A 142 -5.11 13.85 24.37
C CYS A 142 -5.72 12.67 25.14
N GLY A 143 -5.41 11.43 24.76
CA GLY A 143 -5.93 10.22 25.40
C GLY A 143 -7.44 9.98 25.25
N ASN A 144 -8.16 10.85 24.53
CA ASN A 144 -9.60 10.71 24.33
C ASN A 144 -9.92 9.59 23.36
N THR A 145 -11.02 8.86 23.63
CA THR A 145 -11.49 7.76 22.77
C THR A 145 -11.83 8.30 21.38
N LEU A 146 -11.37 7.60 20.35
CA LEU A 146 -11.69 7.92 18.96
C LEU A 146 -13.09 7.40 18.63
N ILE A 147 -13.83 8.17 17.83
CA ILE A 147 -15.18 7.82 17.42
C ILE A 147 -15.18 7.47 15.93
N PRO A 148 -15.75 6.33 15.52
CA PRO A 148 -15.95 6.02 14.12
C PRO A 148 -16.92 7.04 13.52
N LYS A 149 -16.49 7.75 12.48
CA LYS A 149 -17.28 8.80 11.82
C LYS A 149 -17.75 8.42 10.42
N LYS A 150 -16.97 7.59 9.72
CA LYS A 150 -17.30 7.17 8.35
C LYS A 150 -16.82 5.75 8.15
N GLU A 151 -17.69 4.92 7.61
CA GLU A 151 -17.34 3.59 7.13
C GLU A 151 -17.09 3.65 5.62
N ARG A 152 -15.99 3.04 5.18
CA ARG A 152 -15.64 2.85 3.77
C ARG A 152 -15.50 1.35 3.53
N LYS A 153 -15.55 0.93 2.26
CA LYS A 153 -15.50 -0.48 1.83
C LYS A 153 -14.38 -1.32 2.49
N HIS A 154 -13.24 -0.71 2.80
CA HIS A 154 -12.05 -1.42 3.32
C HIS A 154 -11.49 -0.86 4.64
N PHE A 155 -12.04 0.25 5.14
CA PHE A 155 -11.54 0.86 6.36
C PHE A 155 -12.58 1.77 7.02
N ILE A 156 -12.49 1.88 8.34
CA ILE A 156 -13.31 2.76 9.18
C ILE A 156 -12.47 3.97 9.57
N ILE A 157 -13.03 5.16 9.40
CA ILE A 157 -12.38 6.42 9.77
C ILE A 157 -12.79 6.80 11.19
N HIS A 158 -11.82 6.76 12.10
CA HIS A 158 -11.92 7.15 13.49
C HIS A 158 -11.42 8.59 13.69
N LYS A 159 -12.17 9.44 14.39
CA LYS A 159 -11.83 10.86 14.60
C LYS A 159 -11.79 11.21 16.09
N CYS A 160 -10.78 11.97 16.50
CA CYS A 160 -10.77 12.61 17.82
C CYS A 160 -11.70 13.83 17.83
N ILE A 161 -12.82 13.74 18.54
CA ILE A 161 -13.80 14.84 18.63
C ILE A 161 -13.50 15.88 19.72
N ASN A 162 -12.47 15.66 20.56
CA ASN A 162 -12.16 16.54 21.68
C ASN A 162 -11.74 17.95 21.18
N PRO A 163 -12.53 19.02 21.46
CA PRO A 163 -12.21 20.37 21.04
C PRO A 163 -11.02 20.98 21.80
N LYS A 164 -10.66 20.41 22.95
CA LYS A 164 -9.49 20.81 23.76
C LYS A 164 -8.24 20.00 23.41
N CYS A 165 -8.28 19.17 22.36
CA CYS A 165 -7.12 18.38 21.97
C CYS A 165 -5.96 19.29 21.53
N PRO A 166 -4.74 19.12 22.06
CA PRO A 166 -3.58 19.94 21.69
C PRO A 166 -3.33 19.96 20.17
N TYR A 167 -3.48 18.80 19.51
CA TYR A 167 -3.34 18.67 18.06
C TYR A 167 -4.37 19.52 17.29
N TYR A 168 -5.63 19.51 17.75
CA TYR A 168 -6.70 20.30 17.14
C TYR A 168 -6.44 21.80 17.30
N LEU A 169 -6.11 22.23 18.53
CA LEU A 169 -5.84 23.64 18.83
C LEU A 169 -4.62 24.15 18.05
N TYR A 170 -3.58 23.33 17.92
CA TYR A 170 -2.39 23.65 17.15
C TYR A 170 -2.70 23.86 15.66
N ASN A 171 -3.46 22.96 15.05
CA ASN A 171 -3.85 23.10 13.64
C ASN A 171 -4.84 24.23 13.40
N LEU A 172 -5.74 24.48 14.36
CA LEU A 172 -6.71 25.58 14.27
C LEU A 172 -6.03 26.95 14.21
N LYS A 173 -4.90 27.13 14.92
CA LYS A 173 -4.09 28.36 14.86
C LYS A 173 -3.49 28.64 13.47
N LYS A 174 -3.37 27.62 12.62
CA LYS A 174 -2.78 27.72 11.27
C LYS A 174 -3.82 27.98 10.18
N VAL A 175 -5.10 28.05 10.50
CA VAL A 175 -6.18 28.27 9.52
C VAL A 175 -6.24 29.75 9.17
N ASP A 176 -6.42 30.06 7.88
CA ASP A 176 -6.62 31.43 7.42
C ASP A 176 -7.86 32.06 8.08
N LYS A 177 -7.73 33.31 8.54
CA LYS A 177 -8.82 34.03 9.21
C LYS A 177 -10.06 34.23 8.33
N GLU A 178 -9.89 34.26 7.01
CA GLU A 178 -10.99 34.30 6.05
C GLU A 178 -11.75 32.96 6.01
N ASP A 179 -11.03 31.84 6.01
CA ASP A 179 -11.64 30.50 6.03
C ASP A 179 -12.29 30.16 7.37
N LEU A 180 -11.91 30.83 8.45
CA LEU A 180 -12.62 30.74 9.75
C LEU A 180 -13.97 31.46 9.74
N ARG A 181 -14.12 32.51 8.92
CA ARG A 181 -15.34 33.31 8.78
C ARG A 181 -16.32 32.70 7.78
N GLN A 182 -15.82 31.98 6.78
CA GLN A 182 -16.68 31.27 5.82
C GLN A 182 -17.36 30.05 6.44
N ASP A 183 -18.64 29.88 6.14
CA ASP A 183 -19.35 28.65 6.44
C ASP A 183 -18.65 27.46 5.76
N TYR A 184 -18.44 26.38 6.53
CA TYR A 184 -17.67 25.20 6.12
C TYR A 184 -16.20 25.43 5.71
N GLY A 185 -15.63 26.64 5.87
CA GLY A 185 -14.24 26.92 5.48
C GLY A 185 -13.21 26.05 6.21
N LYS A 186 -13.52 25.63 7.45
CA LYS A 186 -12.73 24.65 8.24
C LYS A 186 -12.57 23.28 7.54
N ASN A 187 -13.46 22.90 6.64
CA ASN A 187 -13.41 21.61 5.92
C ASN A 187 -12.32 21.55 4.84
N LYS A 188 -11.72 22.69 4.50
CA LYS A 188 -10.55 22.77 3.63
C LYS A 188 -9.31 22.18 4.31
N TYR A 189 -9.28 22.18 5.64
CA TYR A 189 -8.13 21.81 6.46
C TYR A 189 -8.35 20.47 7.19
N LYS A 190 -7.25 19.77 7.49
CA LYS A 190 -7.26 18.64 8.43
C LYS A 190 -6.97 19.15 9.83
N LEU A 191 -8.03 19.35 10.64
CA LEU A 191 -7.88 19.92 11.99
C LEU A 191 -7.72 18.87 13.08
N HIS A 192 -8.49 17.78 13.00
CA HIS A 192 -8.50 16.76 14.04
C HIS A 192 -7.57 15.59 13.70
N TYR A 193 -7.10 14.92 14.76
CA TYR A 193 -6.48 13.61 14.63
C TYR A 193 -7.49 12.61 14.05
N ILE A 194 -7.07 11.88 13.02
CA ILE A 194 -7.85 10.90 12.29
C ILE A 194 -7.04 9.61 12.13
N TYR A 195 -7.57 8.51 12.66
CA TYR A 195 -7.05 7.17 12.41
C TYR A 195 -7.94 6.44 11.40
N ARG A 196 -7.35 5.57 10.59
CA ARG A 196 -8.09 4.73 9.64
C ARG A 196 -7.79 3.28 9.95
N GLU A 197 -8.80 2.57 10.42
CA GLU A 197 -8.72 1.16 10.78
C GLU A 197 -9.11 0.31 9.57
N PHE A 198 -8.20 -0.50 9.05
CA PHE A 198 -8.51 -1.45 7.98
C PHE A 198 -9.32 -2.62 8.52
N THR A 199 -10.42 -2.95 7.84
CA THR A 199 -11.33 -4.06 8.21
C THR A 199 -11.01 -5.35 7.46
N MET A 200 -10.06 -5.31 6.53
CA MET A 200 -9.68 -6.43 5.67
C MET A 200 -8.17 -6.59 5.69
N ASP A 201 -7.68 -7.83 5.82
CA ASP A 201 -6.25 -8.12 5.76
C ASP A 201 -5.82 -8.31 4.30
N PHE A 202 -5.23 -7.28 3.71
CA PHE A 202 -4.71 -7.35 2.36
C PHE A 202 -3.44 -8.21 2.25
N PHE A 203 -2.78 -8.55 3.35
CA PHE A 203 -1.55 -9.35 3.35
C PHE A 203 -1.82 -10.85 3.39
N SER A 204 -2.99 -11.27 3.88
CA SER A 204 -3.43 -12.67 3.84
C SER A 204 -3.95 -13.10 2.46
N MET A 205 -4.22 -12.15 1.56
CA MET A 205 -4.66 -12.45 0.20
C MET A 205 -3.55 -13.11 -0.60
N ASP A 206 -3.85 -14.23 -1.25
CA ASP A 206 -2.96 -14.86 -2.22
C ASP A 206 -2.93 -14.04 -3.51
N LEU A 207 -1.71 -13.65 -3.91
CA LEU A 207 -1.41 -12.93 -5.13
C LEU A 207 -1.23 -13.87 -6.34
N ASN A 208 -1.09 -15.17 -6.08
CA ASN A 208 -0.76 -16.20 -7.08
C ASN A 208 -1.96 -17.10 -7.42
N THR A 209 -3.18 -16.76 -6.98
CA THR A 209 -4.39 -17.55 -7.26
C THR A 209 -4.59 -17.72 -8.77
N LEU A 210 -4.47 -18.95 -9.26
CA LEU A 210 -4.77 -19.29 -10.64
C LEU A 210 -6.31 -19.31 -10.86
N PRO A 211 -6.84 -18.72 -11.94
CA PRO A 211 -8.26 -18.79 -12.22
C PRO A 211 -8.69 -20.22 -12.56
N LYS A 212 -9.86 -20.63 -12.08
CA LYS A 212 -10.42 -22.00 -12.20
C LYS A 212 -10.57 -22.50 -13.66
N ASN A 213 -10.60 -21.59 -14.64
CA ASN A 213 -10.94 -21.88 -16.03
C ASN A 213 -9.78 -21.56 -17.00
N ALA A 214 -8.63 -22.21 -16.81
CA ALA A 214 -7.53 -22.19 -17.77
C ALA A 214 -7.82 -23.18 -18.91
N SER A 215 -7.84 -22.72 -20.16
CA SER A 215 -7.91 -23.63 -21.32
C SER A 215 -6.64 -24.46 -21.41
N SER A 216 -6.77 -25.75 -21.71
CA SER A 216 -5.61 -26.61 -21.93
C SER A 216 -4.80 -26.12 -23.13
N LEU A 217 -3.46 -26.11 -23.03
CA LEU A 217 -2.53 -25.92 -24.16
C LEU A 217 -2.51 -27.11 -25.15
N LYS A 218 -3.59 -27.91 -25.17
CA LYS A 218 -3.83 -28.96 -26.15
C LYS A 218 -4.55 -28.33 -27.33
N PHE A 219 -3.87 -28.26 -28.47
CA PHE A 219 -4.45 -27.69 -29.68
C PHE A 219 -5.06 -28.79 -30.54
N SER A 220 -6.31 -28.60 -30.98
CA SER A 220 -6.98 -29.53 -31.90
C SER A 220 -6.73 -29.18 -33.37
N LYS A 221 -6.84 -27.89 -33.72
CA LYS A 221 -6.81 -27.40 -35.12
C LYS A 221 -5.58 -26.54 -35.46
N HIS A 222 -4.99 -25.87 -34.48
CA HIS A 222 -3.82 -25.00 -34.66
C HIS A 222 -2.67 -25.50 -33.79
N ASN A 223 -1.59 -24.72 -33.65
CA ASN A 223 -0.45 -25.08 -32.82
C ASN A 223 0.05 -23.89 -31.99
N ALA A 224 1.05 -24.14 -31.14
CA ALA A 224 1.66 -23.12 -30.29
C ALA A 224 2.28 -21.96 -31.09
N HIS A 225 2.72 -22.19 -32.32
CA HIS A 225 3.23 -21.15 -33.21
C HIS A 225 2.15 -20.18 -33.64
N VAL A 226 0.99 -20.68 -34.10
CA VAL A 226 -0.17 -19.84 -34.43
C VAL A 226 -0.64 -19.03 -33.23
N MET A 227 -0.73 -19.65 -32.05
CA MET A 227 -1.06 -18.94 -30.81
C MET A 227 -0.08 -17.79 -30.54
N SER A 228 1.21 -18.02 -30.75
CA SER A 228 2.25 -17.02 -30.49
C SER A 228 2.30 -15.92 -31.56
N LEU A 229 1.90 -16.23 -32.80
CA LEU A 229 1.62 -15.23 -33.84
C LEU A 229 0.44 -14.34 -33.43
N CYS A 230 -0.64 -14.93 -32.91
CA CYS A 230 -1.78 -14.17 -32.38
C CYS A 230 -1.33 -13.18 -31.28
N LEU A 231 -0.51 -13.62 -30.32
CA LEU A 231 0.02 -12.76 -29.26
C LEU A 231 0.92 -11.66 -29.83
N THR A 232 1.78 -11.98 -30.80
CA THR A 232 2.67 -11.01 -31.44
C THR A 232 1.86 -9.89 -32.13
N LEU A 233 0.86 -10.26 -32.92
CA LEU A 233 0.02 -9.30 -33.64
C LEU A 233 -0.87 -8.49 -32.70
N HIS A 234 -1.49 -9.14 -31.71
CA HIS A 234 -2.43 -8.47 -30.80
C HIS A 234 -1.71 -7.63 -29.73
N VAL A 235 -0.73 -8.20 -29.03
CA VAL A 235 -0.06 -7.55 -27.87
C VAL A 235 1.09 -6.66 -28.32
N ASN A 236 2.00 -7.17 -29.17
CA ASN A 236 3.21 -6.42 -29.51
C ASN A 236 2.91 -5.29 -30.51
N LEU A 237 2.09 -5.59 -31.53
CA LEU A 237 1.72 -4.64 -32.58
C LEU A 237 0.42 -3.88 -32.30
N GLY A 238 -0.32 -4.26 -31.25
CA GLY A 238 -1.52 -3.54 -30.82
C GLY A 238 -2.69 -3.65 -31.79
N LEU A 239 -2.83 -4.76 -32.53
CA LEU A 239 -3.99 -4.98 -33.40
C LEU A 239 -5.19 -5.43 -32.59
N SER A 240 -6.41 -5.08 -33.03
CA SER A 240 -7.63 -5.65 -32.42
C SER A 240 -7.74 -7.15 -32.70
N LEU A 241 -8.57 -7.88 -31.95
CA LEU A 241 -8.79 -9.32 -32.18
C LEU A 241 -9.27 -9.61 -33.62
N ARG A 242 -10.15 -8.76 -34.15
CA ARG A 242 -10.66 -8.88 -35.54
C ARG A 242 -9.59 -8.55 -36.57
N LYS A 243 -8.78 -7.52 -36.33
CA LYS A 243 -7.66 -7.17 -37.22
C LYS A 243 -6.54 -8.20 -37.17
N THR A 244 -6.33 -8.84 -36.03
CA THR A 244 -5.41 -9.97 -35.87
C THR A 244 -5.91 -11.18 -36.67
N SER A 245 -7.20 -11.52 -36.57
CA SER A 245 -7.83 -12.57 -37.39
C SER A 245 -7.68 -12.26 -38.89
N GLN A 246 -7.97 -11.03 -39.30
CA GLN A 246 -7.79 -10.57 -40.67
C GLN A 246 -6.33 -10.70 -41.13
N ALA A 247 -5.38 -10.18 -40.36
CA ALA A 247 -3.95 -10.25 -40.70
C ALA A 247 -3.44 -11.70 -40.81
N LEU A 248 -3.91 -12.61 -39.96
CA LEU A 248 -3.56 -14.03 -40.04
C LEU A 248 -4.11 -14.69 -41.31
N ARG A 249 -5.32 -14.29 -41.74
CA ARG A 249 -5.90 -14.76 -43.00
C ARG A 249 -5.17 -14.17 -44.21
N ASP A 250 -4.95 -12.87 -44.23
CA ASP A 250 -4.44 -12.17 -45.42
C ASP A 250 -2.94 -12.43 -45.64
N LEU A 251 -2.15 -12.49 -44.56
CA LEU A 251 -0.68 -12.64 -44.65
C LEU A 251 -0.21 -14.10 -44.62
N TYR A 252 -0.94 -14.98 -43.92
CA TYR A 252 -0.51 -16.36 -43.67
C TYR A 252 -1.54 -17.42 -44.10
N ASN A 253 -2.68 -17.02 -44.68
CA ASN A 253 -3.80 -17.90 -45.02
C ASN A 253 -4.35 -18.72 -43.83
N ILE A 254 -4.11 -18.28 -42.59
CA ILE A 254 -4.56 -18.96 -41.38
C ILE A 254 -5.95 -18.44 -41.01
N GLY A 255 -6.97 -19.30 -41.20
CA GLY A 255 -8.33 -19.01 -40.79
C GLY A 255 -8.55 -19.28 -39.29
N ILE A 256 -8.60 -18.21 -38.49
CA ILE A 256 -8.86 -18.26 -37.05
C ILE A 256 -9.87 -17.20 -36.63
N SER A 257 -10.79 -17.54 -35.73
CA SER A 257 -11.80 -16.60 -35.24
C SER A 257 -11.23 -15.64 -34.18
N HIS A 258 -11.78 -14.43 -34.09
CA HIS A 258 -11.43 -13.46 -33.05
C HIS A 258 -11.67 -14.00 -31.63
N GLN A 259 -12.67 -14.85 -31.43
CA GLN A 259 -12.94 -15.50 -30.14
C GLN A 259 -11.83 -16.50 -29.77
N GLN A 260 -11.32 -17.26 -30.75
CA GLN A 260 -10.21 -18.17 -30.51
C GLN A 260 -8.93 -17.40 -30.14
N ILE A 261 -8.68 -16.25 -30.77
CA ILE A 261 -7.58 -15.35 -30.40
C ILE A 261 -7.73 -14.85 -28.96
N ALA A 262 -8.95 -14.47 -28.53
CA ALA A 262 -9.20 -14.07 -27.15
C ALA A 262 -8.92 -15.21 -26.16
N ASN A 263 -9.34 -16.44 -26.49
CA ASN A 263 -9.06 -17.63 -25.68
C ASN A 263 -7.56 -17.92 -25.57
N TYR A 264 -6.81 -17.72 -26.65
CA TYR A 264 -5.36 -17.81 -26.66
C TYR A 264 -4.70 -16.76 -25.77
N CYS A 265 -5.14 -15.50 -25.84
CA CYS A 265 -4.65 -14.44 -24.96
C CYS A 265 -4.93 -14.75 -23.48
N LYS A 266 -6.14 -15.20 -23.17
CA LYS A 266 -6.50 -15.65 -21.81
C LYS A 266 -5.58 -16.77 -21.32
N THR A 267 -5.38 -17.82 -22.13
CA THR A 267 -4.51 -18.95 -21.77
C THR A 267 -3.08 -18.49 -21.52
N ALA A 268 -2.53 -17.72 -22.45
CA ALA A 268 -1.18 -17.21 -22.35
C ALA A 268 -1.02 -16.31 -21.11
N ALA A 269 -1.97 -15.41 -20.83
CA ALA A 269 -1.93 -14.53 -19.67
C ALA A 269 -1.86 -15.32 -18.36
N ILE A 270 -2.67 -16.37 -18.23
CA ILE A 270 -2.69 -17.25 -17.05
C ILE A 270 -1.35 -17.98 -16.90
N CYS A 271 -0.75 -18.45 -17.99
CA CYS A 271 0.53 -19.16 -17.95
C CYS A 271 1.70 -18.22 -17.64
N VAL A 272 1.80 -17.05 -18.29
CA VAL A 272 2.96 -16.16 -18.14
C VAL A 272 2.93 -15.37 -16.84
N LYS A 273 1.75 -15.05 -16.30
CA LYS A 273 1.62 -14.18 -15.12
C LYS A 273 2.43 -14.68 -13.91
N PRO A 274 2.38 -15.97 -13.52
CA PRO A 274 3.21 -16.48 -12.43
C PRO A 274 4.70 -16.21 -12.62
N PHE A 275 5.25 -16.47 -13.81
CA PHE A 275 6.65 -16.17 -14.12
C PHE A 275 6.94 -14.66 -14.01
N VAL A 276 6.10 -13.83 -14.63
CA VAL A 276 6.23 -12.37 -14.61
C VAL A 276 6.20 -11.82 -13.19
N ASP A 277 5.31 -12.33 -12.34
CA ASP A 277 5.11 -11.84 -10.97
C ASP A 277 6.16 -12.34 -9.97
N GLN A 278 6.84 -13.45 -10.27
CA GLN A 278 7.88 -14.04 -9.42
C GLN A 278 9.29 -13.78 -9.92
N TYR A 279 9.43 -13.19 -11.10
CA TYR A 279 10.73 -12.84 -11.64
C TYR A 279 11.50 -11.98 -10.63
N PRO A 280 12.78 -12.28 -10.35
CA PRO A 280 13.60 -11.56 -9.38
C PRO A 280 14.04 -10.21 -9.96
N TYR A 281 13.09 -9.30 -10.15
CA TYR A 281 13.38 -7.96 -10.63
C TYR A 281 14.38 -7.27 -9.69
N GLU A 282 15.35 -6.58 -10.27
CA GLU A 282 16.23 -5.70 -9.52
C GLU A 282 15.39 -4.70 -8.71
N LYS A 283 15.62 -4.68 -7.40
CA LYS A 283 14.93 -3.79 -6.47
C LYS A 283 15.86 -2.61 -6.17
N GLY A 284 15.70 -1.54 -6.95
CA GLY A 284 16.45 -0.30 -6.78
C GLY A 284 15.92 0.55 -5.62
N PRO A 285 16.61 1.65 -5.26
CA PRO A 285 16.22 2.53 -4.17
C PRO A 285 15.04 3.44 -4.50
N VAL A 286 14.63 3.56 -5.77
CA VAL A 286 13.58 4.50 -6.18
C VAL A 286 12.49 3.80 -6.98
N PHE A 287 11.28 3.80 -6.43
CA PHE A 287 10.07 3.34 -7.12
C PHE A 287 9.19 4.53 -7.49
N THR A 288 8.64 4.51 -8.69
CA THR A 288 7.65 5.49 -9.15
C THR A 288 6.33 4.78 -9.43
N ALA A 289 5.23 5.38 -8.99
CA ALA A 289 3.90 4.82 -9.15
C ALA A 289 2.89 5.86 -9.61
N ASP A 290 1.92 5.42 -10.39
CA ASP A 290 0.79 6.23 -10.82
C ASP A 290 -0.41 5.31 -11.13
N GLU A 291 -1.60 5.86 -11.00
CA GLU A 291 -2.84 5.20 -11.35
C GLU A 291 -3.51 5.90 -12.51
N THR A 292 -4.04 5.12 -13.44
CA THR A 292 -4.67 5.65 -14.62
C THR A 292 -6.02 4.98 -14.87
N TYR A 293 -6.95 5.72 -15.47
CA TYR A 293 -8.27 5.18 -15.75
C TYR A 293 -8.30 4.33 -17.04
N ILE A 294 -9.04 3.23 -17.00
CA ILE A 294 -9.45 2.43 -18.16
C ILE A 294 -10.98 2.39 -18.24
N LYS A 295 -11.54 1.85 -19.33
CA LYS A 295 -12.99 1.70 -19.51
C LYS A 295 -13.36 0.22 -19.55
N ILE A 296 -14.28 -0.20 -18.68
CA ILE A 296 -14.93 -1.51 -18.73
C ILE A 296 -16.42 -1.26 -18.93
N ARG A 297 -16.99 -1.70 -20.06
CA ARG A 297 -18.39 -1.39 -20.47
C ARG A 297 -18.75 0.09 -20.35
N GLY A 298 -17.81 0.96 -20.73
CA GLY A 298 -17.97 2.42 -20.63
C GLY A 298 -17.80 2.99 -19.21
N ILE A 299 -17.76 2.17 -18.17
CA ILE A 299 -17.56 2.58 -16.77
C ILE A 299 -16.06 2.76 -16.52
N LYS A 300 -15.71 3.83 -15.80
CA LYS A 300 -14.31 4.10 -15.42
C LYS A 300 -13.85 3.09 -14.38
N SER A 301 -12.77 2.38 -14.69
CA SER A 301 -12.00 1.53 -13.78
C SER A 301 -10.55 2.02 -13.73
N TYR A 302 -9.73 1.45 -12.87
CA TYR A 302 -8.39 1.95 -12.58
C TYR A 302 -7.33 0.87 -12.78
N VAL A 303 -6.16 1.29 -13.26
CA VAL A 303 -4.94 0.50 -13.37
C VAL A 303 -3.88 1.18 -12.54
N TRP A 304 -3.31 0.45 -11.61
CA TRP A 304 -2.20 0.85 -10.76
C TRP A 304 -0.93 0.29 -11.36
N LEU A 305 0.08 1.13 -11.56
CA LEU A 305 1.39 0.72 -12.09
C LEU A 305 2.50 1.23 -11.18
N ILE A 306 3.42 0.34 -10.83
CA ILE A 306 4.62 0.62 -10.03
C ILE A 306 5.83 0.17 -10.84
N MET A 307 6.78 1.08 -11.01
CA MET A 307 7.99 0.89 -11.80
C MET A 307 9.23 1.13 -10.94
N ASN A 308 10.27 0.31 -11.11
CA ASN A 308 11.61 0.66 -10.64
C ASN A 308 12.18 1.76 -11.55
N ALA A 309 12.54 2.92 -11.00
CA ALA A 309 12.99 4.06 -11.79
C ALA A 309 14.32 3.84 -12.52
N ALA A 310 15.21 2.99 -11.99
CA ALA A 310 16.51 2.69 -12.59
C ALA A 310 16.38 1.73 -13.77
N SER A 311 15.82 0.54 -13.53
CA SER A 311 15.66 -0.50 -14.56
C SER A 311 14.47 -0.26 -15.49
N ARG A 312 13.58 0.67 -15.13
CA ARG A 312 12.28 0.95 -15.78
C ARG A 312 11.35 -0.26 -15.89
N SER A 313 11.64 -1.34 -15.18
CA SER A 313 10.79 -2.53 -15.15
C SER A 313 9.52 -2.25 -14.37
N ILE A 314 8.39 -2.74 -14.88
CA ILE A 314 7.14 -2.77 -14.13
C ILE A 314 7.26 -3.87 -13.10
N ILE A 315 7.23 -3.50 -11.82
CA ILE A 315 7.46 -4.42 -10.70
C ILE A 315 6.20 -4.68 -9.88
N GLY A 316 5.15 -3.87 -10.06
CA GLY A 316 3.85 -4.07 -9.44
C GLY A 316 2.75 -3.49 -10.31
N TYR A 317 1.63 -4.18 -10.41
CA TYR A 317 0.50 -3.74 -11.22
C TYR A 317 -0.82 -4.35 -10.73
N GLN A 318 -1.92 -3.62 -10.83
CA GLN A 318 -3.24 -4.12 -10.42
C GLN A 318 -4.36 -3.39 -11.15
N ILE A 319 -5.41 -4.11 -11.56
CA ILE A 319 -6.67 -3.51 -12.02
C ILE A 319 -7.68 -3.49 -10.89
N SER A 320 -8.47 -2.44 -10.83
CA SER A 320 -9.58 -2.32 -9.90
C SER A 320 -10.79 -1.58 -10.47
N ASP A 321 -11.97 -1.99 -10.01
CA ASP A 321 -13.25 -1.31 -10.24
C ASP A 321 -13.33 0.07 -9.54
N ASN A 322 -12.50 0.29 -8.52
CA ASN A 322 -12.48 1.50 -7.71
C ASN A 322 -11.05 2.05 -7.49
N ARG A 323 -10.91 3.36 -7.22
CA ARG A 323 -9.62 4.01 -6.88
C ARG A 323 -9.27 3.83 -5.39
N GLY A 324 -9.55 2.67 -4.81
CA GLY A 324 -9.37 2.41 -3.39
C GLY A 324 -7.93 2.08 -2.99
N VAL A 325 -7.69 2.04 -1.68
CA VAL A 325 -6.39 1.69 -1.09
C VAL A 325 -6.02 0.21 -1.23
N GLY A 326 -7.01 -0.70 -1.24
CA GLY A 326 -6.75 -2.14 -1.37
C GLY A 326 -5.95 -2.52 -2.62
N PRO A 327 -6.41 -2.12 -3.83
CA PRO A 327 -5.67 -2.34 -5.07
C PRO A 327 -4.26 -1.73 -5.06
N CYS A 328 -4.09 -0.56 -4.43
CA CYS A 328 -2.79 0.08 -4.25
C CYS A 328 -1.86 -0.78 -3.38
N ILE A 329 -2.37 -1.33 -2.26
CA ILE A 329 -1.63 -2.26 -1.40
C ILE A 329 -1.24 -3.52 -2.18
N LEU A 330 -2.14 -4.10 -2.98
CA LEU A 330 -1.83 -5.30 -3.77
C LEU A 330 -0.71 -5.04 -4.79
N ALA A 331 -0.78 -3.91 -5.52
CA ALA A 331 0.30 -3.52 -6.44
C ALA A 331 1.63 -3.31 -5.71
N MET A 332 1.62 -2.66 -4.54
CA MET A 332 2.81 -2.50 -3.70
C MET A 332 3.34 -3.85 -3.16
N ARG A 333 2.46 -4.78 -2.77
CA ARG A 333 2.86 -6.12 -2.30
C ARG A 333 3.59 -6.88 -3.40
N MET A 334 3.13 -6.74 -4.66
CA MET A 334 3.86 -7.27 -5.82
C MET A 334 5.22 -6.59 -5.99
N ALA A 335 5.28 -5.26 -5.92
CA ALA A 335 6.53 -4.51 -6.07
C ALA A 335 7.59 -4.86 -5.01
N PHE A 336 7.16 -5.03 -3.76
CA PHE A 336 8.03 -5.36 -2.62
C PHE A 336 8.31 -6.85 -2.44
N ARG A 337 7.71 -7.71 -3.28
CA ARG A 337 7.94 -9.16 -3.21
C ARG A 337 9.43 -9.49 -3.28
N GLY A 338 9.86 -10.40 -2.40
CA GLY A 338 11.24 -10.87 -2.30
C GLY A 338 12.16 -9.98 -1.46
N LEU A 339 11.67 -8.84 -0.95
CA LEU A 339 12.44 -8.01 -0.02
C LEU A 339 12.18 -8.45 1.43
N ALA A 340 13.25 -8.65 2.19
CA ALA A 340 13.18 -8.76 3.65
C ALA A 340 13.21 -7.38 4.32
N LYS A 341 13.90 -6.42 3.71
CA LYS A 341 14.05 -5.03 4.16
C LYS A 341 14.11 -4.10 2.94
N LEU A 342 13.63 -2.87 3.10
CA LEU A 342 13.77 -1.86 2.05
C LEU A 342 15.23 -1.39 1.89
N PRO A 343 15.67 -1.04 0.67
CA PRO A 343 17.00 -0.46 0.45
C PRO A 343 17.25 0.79 1.29
N GLU A 344 18.52 1.07 1.60
CA GLU A 344 18.89 2.34 2.23
C GLU A 344 18.49 3.52 1.34
N ASN A 345 17.98 4.59 1.96
CA ASN A 345 17.47 5.78 1.26
C ASN A 345 16.34 5.50 0.26
N PHE A 346 15.52 4.48 0.51
CA PHE A 346 14.40 4.14 -0.36
C PHE A 346 13.40 5.30 -0.52
N LYS A 347 13.08 5.64 -1.77
CA LYS A 347 12.11 6.68 -2.15
C LYS A 347 10.97 6.05 -2.94
N PHE A 348 9.74 6.23 -2.44
CA PHE A 348 8.53 5.90 -3.19
C PHE A 348 7.88 7.20 -3.70
N ILE A 349 7.85 7.39 -5.01
CA ILE A 349 7.39 8.61 -5.67
C ILE A 349 6.03 8.35 -6.32
N ALA A 350 5.02 9.14 -5.97
CA ALA A 350 3.68 9.01 -6.52
C ALA A 350 2.96 10.37 -6.57
N ASP A 351 1.81 10.41 -7.24
CA ASP A 351 0.92 11.58 -7.18
C ASP A 351 0.37 11.79 -5.74
N GLY A 352 -0.17 12.98 -5.46
CA GLY A 352 -0.74 13.37 -4.16
C GLY A 352 -2.02 12.60 -3.76
N TYR A 353 -2.23 11.39 -4.28
CA TYR A 353 -3.42 10.61 -3.99
C TYR A 353 -3.32 9.88 -2.64
N SER A 354 -4.38 10.01 -1.83
CA SER A 354 -4.40 9.52 -0.45
C SER A 354 -4.27 7.99 -0.29
N ALA A 355 -4.42 7.19 -1.35
CA ALA A 355 -4.21 5.75 -1.26
C ALA A 355 -2.74 5.38 -0.99
N TYR A 356 -1.76 6.07 -1.59
CA TYR A 356 -0.34 5.71 -1.43
C TYR A 356 0.14 5.87 0.01
N PRO A 357 -0.12 7.00 0.70
CA PRO A 357 0.27 7.12 2.10
C PRO A 357 -0.42 6.07 2.97
N LEU A 358 -1.68 5.74 2.68
CA LEU A 358 -2.43 4.77 3.48
C LEU A 358 -1.91 3.36 3.31
N ALA A 359 -1.51 3.00 2.09
CA ALA A 359 -0.84 1.76 1.83
C ALA A 359 0.49 1.70 2.60
N ALA A 360 1.33 2.74 2.55
CA ALA A 360 2.59 2.79 3.29
C ALA A 360 2.43 2.57 4.81
N MET A 361 1.41 3.20 5.42
CA MET A 361 1.08 2.98 6.84
C MET A 361 0.75 1.51 7.14
N GLU A 362 -0.01 0.85 6.26
CA GLU A 362 -0.39 -0.54 6.45
C GLU A 362 0.83 -1.49 6.30
N PHE A 363 1.77 -1.18 5.41
CA PHE A 363 3.05 -1.89 5.32
C PHE A 363 3.87 -1.79 6.61
N VAL A 364 4.02 -0.60 7.18
CA VAL A 364 4.73 -0.42 8.46
C VAL A 364 4.04 -1.17 9.59
N LYS A 365 2.70 -1.13 9.65
CA LYS A 365 1.93 -1.83 10.68
C LYS A 365 2.10 -3.35 10.59
N LYS A 366 2.18 -3.91 9.39
CA LYS A 366 2.24 -5.37 9.17
C LYS A 366 3.65 -5.94 9.15
N LEU A 367 4.63 -5.21 8.62
CA LEU A 367 6.00 -5.67 8.41
C LEU A 367 7.03 -4.96 9.31
N GLY A 368 6.60 -4.00 10.13
CA GLY A 368 7.46 -3.30 11.09
C GLY A 368 8.39 -2.25 10.47
N ASN A 369 9.44 -1.91 11.21
CA ASN A 369 10.30 -0.77 10.89
C ASN A 369 11.11 -0.95 9.60
N ASP A 370 11.39 -2.19 9.19
CA ASP A 370 12.13 -2.52 7.96
C ASP A 370 11.40 -2.13 6.67
N PHE A 371 10.09 -1.85 6.77
CA PHE A 371 9.24 -1.34 5.69
C PHE A 371 8.75 0.09 5.96
N THR A 372 9.53 0.88 6.69
CA THR A 372 9.25 2.30 6.91
C THR A 372 9.71 3.14 5.72
N PHE A 373 8.76 3.69 4.98
CA PHE A 373 9.04 4.61 3.87
C PHE A 373 8.03 5.75 3.82
N LYS A 374 8.47 6.90 3.28
CA LYS A 374 7.60 8.06 3.03
C LYS A 374 7.26 8.14 1.55
N ILE A 375 6.01 8.48 1.26
CA ILE A 375 5.59 8.80 -0.10
C ILE A 375 6.05 10.22 -0.42
N THR A 376 6.90 10.35 -1.43
CA THR A 376 7.29 11.63 -2.02
C THR A 376 6.22 12.02 -3.03
N GLN A 377 5.40 13.03 -2.68
CA GLN A 377 4.26 13.46 -3.49
C GLN A 377 4.72 14.49 -4.54
N VAL A 378 4.34 14.28 -5.80
CA VAL A 378 4.63 15.24 -6.89
C VAL A 378 3.31 15.80 -7.45
N ILE A 379 2.88 16.93 -6.89
CA ILE A 379 1.54 17.51 -7.13
C ILE A 379 1.60 18.50 -8.31
N GLY A 380 0.59 18.46 -9.19
CA GLY A 380 0.37 19.50 -10.19
C GLY A 380 1.22 19.43 -11.47
N LEU A 381 1.02 20.43 -12.34
CA LEU A 381 1.69 20.67 -13.63
C LEU A 381 2.68 21.85 -13.55
N THR A 382 2.52 22.74 -12.57
CA THR A 382 3.35 23.93 -12.32
C THR A 382 4.47 23.60 -11.32
N ASN A 383 5.65 24.21 -11.50
CA ASN A 383 6.80 24.02 -10.62
C ASN A 383 6.68 24.94 -9.40
N ASP A 384 5.68 24.71 -8.56
CA ASP A 384 5.40 25.62 -7.45
C ASP A 384 6.36 25.37 -6.26
N ASP A 385 6.92 24.16 -6.12
CA ASP A 385 7.85 23.78 -5.05
C ASP A 385 9.12 23.03 -5.52
N ALA A 386 10.21 23.13 -4.73
CA ALA A 386 11.53 22.57 -5.05
C ALA A 386 11.55 21.03 -5.09
N VAL A 387 10.74 20.37 -4.26
CA VAL A 387 10.63 18.90 -4.18
C VAL A 387 9.97 18.37 -5.45
N SER A 388 8.88 18.99 -5.90
CA SER A 388 8.26 18.65 -7.19
C SER A 388 9.22 18.84 -8.37
N LYS A 389 10.09 19.86 -8.34
CA LYS A 389 11.10 20.09 -9.38
C LYS A 389 12.14 18.96 -9.45
N GLU A 390 12.65 18.50 -8.30
CA GLU A 390 13.62 17.39 -8.23
C GLU A 390 13.00 16.07 -8.70
N HIS A 391 11.76 15.78 -8.29
CA HIS A 391 11.13 14.48 -8.54
C HIS A 391 10.28 14.41 -9.82
N ARG A 392 10.18 15.51 -10.58
CA ARG A 392 9.43 15.59 -11.85
C ARG A 392 9.85 14.56 -12.91
N PRO A 393 11.14 14.23 -13.10
CA PRO A 393 11.54 13.23 -14.09
C PRO A 393 10.89 11.86 -13.87
N TYR A 394 10.67 11.47 -12.62
CA TYR A 394 10.02 10.20 -12.26
C TYR A 394 8.53 10.21 -12.63
N LYS A 395 7.83 11.33 -12.38
CA LYS A 395 6.44 11.52 -12.81
C LYS A 395 6.29 11.41 -14.33
N GLN A 396 7.16 12.08 -15.09
CA GLN A 396 7.15 11.98 -16.56
C GLN A 396 7.40 10.55 -17.06
N MET A 397 8.24 9.79 -16.34
CA MET A 397 8.53 8.39 -16.66
C MET A 397 7.30 7.51 -16.53
N ILE A 398 6.57 7.61 -15.41
CA ILE A 398 5.36 6.81 -15.17
C ILE A 398 4.17 7.29 -16.03
N GLU A 399 4.04 8.60 -16.28
CA GLU A 399 3.04 9.12 -17.22
C GLU A 399 3.27 8.61 -18.65
N ARG A 400 4.55 8.50 -19.08
CA ARG A 400 4.90 7.89 -20.37
C ARG A 400 4.53 6.42 -20.41
N LEU A 401 4.75 5.67 -19.32
CA LEU A 401 4.30 4.28 -19.21
C LEU A 401 2.78 4.19 -19.39
N ASN A 402 2.03 5.01 -18.65
CA ASN A 402 0.58 5.05 -18.69
C ASN A 402 0.04 5.38 -20.09
N ARG A 403 0.65 6.34 -20.79
CA ARG A 403 0.30 6.64 -22.19
C ARG A 403 0.60 5.47 -23.12
N THR A 404 1.73 4.78 -22.91
CA THR A 404 2.12 3.62 -23.73
C THR A 404 1.13 2.47 -23.56
N TYR A 405 0.71 2.18 -22.32
CA TYR A 405 -0.33 1.17 -22.07
C TYR A 405 -1.67 1.60 -22.65
N LYS A 406 -2.10 2.85 -22.44
CA LYS A 406 -3.35 3.34 -23.03
C LYS A 406 -3.38 3.25 -24.55
N ALA A 407 -2.25 3.50 -25.22
CA ALA A 407 -2.15 3.36 -26.66
C ALA A 407 -2.39 1.92 -27.12
N SER A 408 -2.01 0.90 -26.34
CA SER A 408 -2.15 -0.51 -26.76
C SER A 408 -3.60 -0.96 -26.85
N TYR A 409 -4.52 -0.44 -26.02
CA TYR A 409 -5.93 -0.86 -26.03
C TYR A 409 -6.92 0.23 -26.49
N ARG A 410 -6.50 1.49 -26.68
CA ARG A 410 -7.43 2.60 -27.02
C ARG A 410 -8.29 2.32 -28.25
N HIS A 411 -7.75 1.59 -29.23
CA HIS A 411 -8.46 1.23 -30.46
C HIS A 411 -9.62 0.24 -30.24
N THR A 412 -9.70 -0.42 -29.07
CA THR A 412 -10.81 -1.33 -28.71
C THR A 412 -11.97 -0.62 -28.01
N ASN A 413 -11.85 0.68 -27.72
CA ASN A 413 -12.80 1.48 -26.95
C ASN A 413 -13.05 1.01 -25.49
N GLY A 414 -12.21 0.10 -24.98
CA GLY A 414 -12.28 -0.44 -23.62
C GLY A 414 -12.39 -1.97 -23.59
N PHE A 415 -12.82 -2.49 -22.45
CA PHE A 415 -12.96 -3.92 -22.20
C PHE A 415 -14.42 -4.28 -21.87
N ASP A 416 -14.80 -5.54 -22.09
CA ASP A 416 -16.13 -6.02 -21.74
C ASP A 416 -16.25 -6.45 -20.26
N HIS A 417 -15.18 -6.97 -19.66
CA HIS A 417 -15.17 -7.38 -18.25
C HIS A 417 -13.78 -7.23 -17.61
N ILE A 418 -13.73 -7.21 -16.27
CA ILE A 418 -12.50 -6.95 -15.51
C ILE A 418 -11.43 -8.03 -15.72
N ASP A 419 -11.81 -9.30 -15.86
CA ASP A 419 -10.84 -10.36 -16.12
C ASP A 419 -10.16 -10.18 -17.49
N GLY A 420 -10.92 -9.73 -18.50
CA GLY A 420 -10.38 -9.44 -19.83
C GLY A 420 -9.32 -8.35 -19.77
N ALA A 421 -9.58 -7.30 -18.99
CA ALA A 421 -8.59 -6.25 -18.72
C ALA A 421 -7.37 -6.80 -17.97
N ASN A 422 -7.57 -7.71 -16.99
CA ASN A 422 -6.47 -8.33 -16.25
C ASN A 422 -5.58 -9.20 -17.15
N TYR A 423 -6.17 -9.97 -18.07
CA TYR A 423 -5.41 -10.78 -19.02
C TYR A 423 -4.60 -9.91 -19.98
N ASP A 424 -5.21 -8.85 -20.52
CA ASP A 424 -4.53 -7.86 -21.36
C ASP A 424 -3.34 -7.21 -20.63
N LEU A 425 -3.57 -6.70 -19.42
CA LEU A 425 -2.52 -6.04 -18.64
C LEU A 425 -1.38 -7.01 -18.30
N ALA A 426 -1.68 -8.27 -17.93
CA ALA A 426 -0.66 -9.26 -17.65
C ALA A 426 0.22 -9.57 -18.88
N LEU A 427 -0.40 -9.74 -20.05
CA LEU A 427 0.34 -9.92 -21.31
C LEU A 427 1.14 -8.68 -21.69
N TRP A 428 0.56 -7.49 -21.51
CA TRP A 428 1.24 -6.24 -21.84
C TRP A 428 2.45 -6.00 -20.93
N VAL A 429 2.35 -6.29 -19.64
CA VAL A 429 3.48 -6.22 -18.70
C VAL A 429 4.56 -7.25 -19.09
N ALA A 430 4.16 -8.47 -19.44
CA ALA A 430 5.09 -9.50 -19.91
C ALA A 430 5.85 -9.04 -21.17
N TYR A 431 5.13 -8.49 -22.15
CA TYR A 431 5.71 -7.89 -23.34
C TYR A 431 6.64 -6.73 -22.99
N TYR A 432 6.20 -5.78 -22.16
CA TYR A 432 6.95 -4.59 -21.79
C TYR A 432 8.28 -4.94 -21.09
N ASN A 433 8.26 -5.87 -20.15
CA ASN A 433 9.42 -6.23 -19.34
C ASN A 433 10.42 -7.14 -20.06
N PHE A 434 9.95 -8.09 -20.89
CA PHE A 434 10.81 -9.17 -21.39
C PHE A 434 11.00 -9.19 -22.91
N LEU A 435 10.11 -8.57 -23.69
CA LEU A 435 10.10 -8.72 -25.15
C LEU A 435 10.29 -7.39 -25.89
N ARG A 436 9.80 -6.28 -25.33
CA ARG A 436 9.83 -4.96 -25.95
C ARG A 436 11.25 -4.39 -25.91
N PRO A 437 11.82 -3.93 -27.04
CA PRO A 437 13.06 -3.16 -27.02
C PRO A 437 12.82 -1.74 -26.50
N HIS A 438 13.74 -1.24 -25.68
CA HIS A 438 13.61 0.09 -25.09
C HIS A 438 14.79 0.99 -25.45
N LYS A 439 14.49 2.21 -25.93
CA LYS A 439 15.51 3.20 -26.30
C LYS A 439 16.52 3.49 -25.19
N HIS A 440 16.08 3.55 -23.92
CA HIS A 440 16.97 3.83 -22.79
C HIS A 440 17.95 2.70 -22.47
N LYS A 441 17.70 1.49 -22.99
CA LYS A 441 18.56 0.32 -22.82
C LYS A 441 19.20 -0.08 -24.16
N ASN A 442 19.54 0.91 -24.99
CA ASN A 442 20.13 0.72 -26.32
C ASN A 442 19.35 -0.28 -27.20
N TYR A 443 18.01 -0.14 -27.19
CA TYR A 443 17.09 -1.02 -27.93
C TYR A 443 17.12 -2.50 -27.49
N LYS A 444 17.64 -2.79 -26.29
CA LYS A 444 17.50 -4.10 -25.64
C LYS A 444 16.24 -4.18 -24.77
N VAL A 445 15.89 -5.40 -24.37
CA VAL A 445 14.78 -5.69 -23.43
C VAL A 445 15.18 -5.38 -22.00
N LEU A 446 14.23 -5.03 -21.13
CA LEU A 446 14.52 -4.61 -19.75
C LEU A 446 15.09 -5.73 -18.91
N ASN A 447 14.52 -6.93 -19.02
CA ASN A 447 14.92 -8.09 -18.27
C ASN A 447 15.34 -9.17 -19.26
N GLU A 448 16.65 -9.45 -19.30
CA GLU A 448 17.19 -10.48 -20.17
C GLU A 448 17.03 -11.85 -19.48
N VAL A 449 16.39 -12.77 -20.19
CA VAL A 449 16.24 -14.17 -19.74
C VAL A 449 17.05 -15.02 -20.72
N GLU A 450 17.97 -15.82 -20.19
CA GLU A 450 18.91 -16.61 -20.99
C GLU A 450 18.21 -17.45 -22.06
N MET A 451 17.15 -18.16 -21.68
CA MET A 451 16.36 -19.00 -22.58
C MET A 451 15.75 -18.22 -23.75
N LEU A 452 15.40 -16.93 -23.57
CA LEU A 452 14.83 -16.09 -24.63
C LEU A 452 15.89 -15.59 -25.64
N ARG A 453 17.19 -15.69 -25.32
CA ARG A 453 18.27 -15.24 -26.23
C ARG A 453 18.35 -16.09 -27.49
N GLY A 454 18.07 -17.39 -27.37
CA GLY A 454 18.11 -18.34 -28.49
C GLY A 454 16.88 -18.33 -29.40
N ALA A 455 15.88 -17.46 -29.14
CA ALA A 455 14.69 -17.38 -29.99
C ALA A 455 14.83 -16.27 -31.03
N ASP A 456 14.81 -16.65 -32.30
CA ASP A 456 15.03 -15.75 -33.45
C ASP A 456 13.88 -14.75 -33.66
N ASN A 457 12.65 -15.14 -33.34
CA ASN A 457 11.45 -14.33 -33.62
C ASN A 457 10.50 -14.20 -32.42
N MET A 458 9.58 -13.23 -32.49
CA MET A 458 8.62 -12.95 -31.41
C MET A 458 7.69 -14.13 -31.08
N PRO A 459 7.18 -14.91 -32.07
CA PRO A 459 6.45 -16.13 -31.76
C PRO A 459 7.26 -17.12 -30.92
N GLY A 460 8.52 -17.38 -31.25
CA GLY A 460 9.40 -18.25 -30.46
C GLY A 460 9.60 -17.73 -29.03
N LYS A 461 9.81 -16.42 -28.87
CA LYS A 461 9.94 -15.79 -27.55
C LYS A 461 8.68 -15.94 -26.70
N TRP A 462 7.49 -15.80 -27.29
CA TRP A 462 6.23 -16.03 -26.58
C TRP A 462 6.05 -17.47 -26.14
N GLN A 463 6.42 -18.46 -26.97
CA GLN A 463 6.36 -19.88 -26.59
C GLN A 463 7.25 -20.17 -25.37
N LEU A 464 8.48 -19.67 -25.39
CA LEU A 464 9.43 -19.84 -24.29
C LEU A 464 8.95 -19.13 -23.01
N LEU A 465 8.36 -17.95 -23.13
CA LEU A 465 7.80 -17.24 -21.97
C LEU A 465 6.62 -18.01 -21.35
N ILE A 466 5.77 -18.61 -22.17
CA ILE A 466 4.68 -19.49 -21.71
C ILE A 466 5.24 -20.74 -21.03
N PHE A 467 6.28 -21.34 -21.60
CA PHE A 467 6.97 -22.50 -21.04
C PHE A 467 7.57 -22.19 -19.65
N LEU A 468 8.28 -21.07 -19.50
CA LEU A 468 8.80 -20.59 -18.21
C LEU A 468 7.68 -20.35 -17.19
N GLY A 469 6.55 -19.83 -17.67
CA GLY A 469 5.30 -19.73 -16.92
C GLY A 469 4.82 -21.06 -16.37
N GLN A 470 4.73 -22.08 -17.23
CA GLN A 470 4.33 -23.44 -16.83
C GLN A 470 5.30 -24.06 -15.83
N GLN A 471 6.61 -23.90 -16.02
CA GLN A 471 7.62 -24.37 -15.06
C GLN A 471 7.44 -23.71 -13.69
N THR A 472 7.16 -22.40 -13.68
CA THR A 472 6.91 -21.65 -12.44
C THR A 472 5.67 -22.18 -11.72
N ILE A 473 4.58 -22.42 -12.45
CA ILE A 473 3.35 -23.02 -11.89
C ILE A 473 3.62 -24.40 -11.30
N LEU A 474 4.35 -25.25 -12.01
CA LEU A 474 4.70 -26.60 -11.53
C LEU A 474 5.53 -26.53 -10.24
N ASN A 475 6.49 -25.60 -10.16
CA ASN A 475 7.30 -25.41 -8.95
C ASN A 475 6.44 -24.91 -7.78
N GLN A 476 5.49 -24.02 -8.03
CA GLN A 476 4.54 -23.58 -7.00
C GLN A 476 3.65 -24.71 -6.50
N GLN A 477 3.15 -25.57 -7.39
CA GLN A 477 2.33 -26.72 -7.01
C GLN A 477 3.12 -27.72 -6.15
N LYS A 478 4.39 -27.96 -6.49
CA LYS A 478 5.30 -28.81 -5.70
C LYS A 478 5.59 -28.23 -4.33
N ASN A 479 5.87 -26.92 -4.24
CA ASN A 479 6.23 -26.25 -2.99
C ASN A 479 5.02 -25.85 -2.12
N GLY A 480 3.84 -25.73 -2.72
CA GLY A 480 2.58 -25.40 -2.03
C GLY A 480 1.88 -26.60 -1.41
N GLY A 481 2.31 -27.84 -1.72
CA GLY A 481 1.79 -29.07 -1.11
C GLY A 481 2.37 -29.41 0.27
N SER A 482 3.32 -28.62 0.79
CA SER A 482 4.05 -28.90 2.03
C SER A 482 3.85 -27.82 3.12
N ALA A 483 2.60 -27.41 3.37
CA ALA A 483 2.23 -26.73 4.60
C ALA A 483 0.94 -27.35 5.13
N PRO A 484 0.98 -28.21 6.16
CA PRO A 484 -0.24 -28.59 6.85
C PRO A 484 -0.80 -27.33 7.51
N GLU A 485 -2.08 -27.07 7.25
CA GLU A 485 -2.89 -26.12 8.00
C GLU A 485 -2.66 -26.35 9.50
N ARG A 486 -1.90 -25.47 10.14
CA ARG A 486 -1.96 -25.36 11.59
C ARG A 486 -3.33 -24.77 11.91
N SER A 487 -4.27 -25.68 12.14
CA SER A 487 -5.37 -25.50 13.08
C SER A 487 -4.91 -24.61 14.23
N CYS A 488 -5.56 -23.46 14.38
CA CYS A 488 -5.53 -22.71 15.62
C CYS A 488 -6.97 -22.44 16.02
N CYS A 489 -7.67 -23.51 16.38
CA CYS A 489 -8.64 -23.45 17.47
C CYS A 489 -7.85 -23.64 18.77
N GLN A 490 -7.73 -22.57 19.56
CA GLN A 490 -7.95 -22.55 21.01
C GLN A 490 -7.82 -21.12 21.54
#